data_AF-A0A5C4N397-F1
#
_entry.id   AF-A0A5C4N397-F1
#
_cell.length_a   1.000
_cell.length_b   1.000
_cell.length_c   1.000
_cell.angle_alpha   90.00
_cell.angle_beta   90.00
_cell.angle_gamma   90.00
#
_symmetry.space_group_name_H-M   'P 1'
#
loop_
_entity.id
_entity.type
_entity.pdbx_description
1 polymer ?
#
loop_
_entity_poly.entity_id
_entity_poly.type
_entity_poly.pdbx_seq_one_letter_code
_entity_poly.pdbx_strand_id
1 'polypeptide(L)'
;MITEAVPNTWQDLQEQTAQILRECGWSAETEVTVATVRGQVELDVLATETVQGREYKAIVECKNWASRVPQAVIHSFRTVVGDIGAHSGYIVSRAGFQAGAYQVRPEQRRSI
;
A
#
# COMPACT_ATOMS: atom_id res chain seq x y z
N MET A 1 0.09 8.82 -18.06
CA MET A 1 0.66 10.08 -17.55
C MET A 1 0.70 9.89 -16.04
N ILE A 2 1.87 9.60 -15.44
CA ILE A 2 2.00 9.11 -14.05
C ILE A 2 1.80 10.22 -12.98
N THR A 3 0.98 11.22 -13.32
CA THR A 3 0.50 12.37 -12.54
C THR A 3 1.44 13.58 -12.39
N GLU A 4 0.88 14.77 -12.63
CA GLU A 4 1.52 16.08 -12.43
C GLU A 4 0.84 16.89 -11.30
N ALA A 5 -0.27 16.39 -10.76
CA ALA A 5 -1.08 17.08 -9.77
C ALA A 5 -0.74 16.61 -8.35
N VAL A 6 -0.55 17.56 -7.43
CA VAL A 6 -0.42 17.23 -6.01
C VAL A 6 -1.80 16.88 -5.45
N PRO A 7 -2.01 15.68 -4.86
CA PRO A 7 -3.28 15.31 -4.27
C PRO A 7 -3.64 16.23 -3.10
N ASN A 8 -4.83 16.84 -3.17
CA ASN A 8 -5.30 17.80 -2.17
C ASN A 8 -6.07 17.12 -1.04
N THR A 9 -6.73 16.00 -1.35
CA THR A 9 -7.49 15.19 -0.38
C THR A 9 -6.90 13.79 -0.24
N TRP A 10 -7.35 13.03 0.75
CA TRP A 10 -6.91 11.63 0.89
C TRP A 10 -7.51 10.75 -0.23
N GLN A 11 -8.74 11.06 -0.68
CA GLN A 11 -9.38 10.42 -1.83
C GLN A 11 -8.59 10.67 -3.13
N ASP A 12 -8.08 11.88 -3.32
CA ASP A 12 -7.24 12.17 -4.50
C ASP A 12 -5.94 11.35 -4.46
N LEU A 13 -5.37 11.16 -3.27
CA LEU A 13 -4.11 10.43 -3.11
C LEU A 13 -4.31 8.94 -3.45
N GLN A 14 -5.36 8.31 -2.94
CA GLN A 14 -5.63 6.89 -3.24
C GLN A 14 -5.99 6.68 -4.71
N GLU A 15 -6.80 7.56 -5.31
CA GLU A 15 -7.19 7.41 -6.72
C GLU A 15 -6.00 7.62 -7.65
N GLN A 16 -5.16 8.63 -7.39
CA GLN A 16 -3.93 8.82 -8.17
C GLN A 16 -2.97 7.64 -8.01
N THR A 17 -2.84 7.09 -6.80
CA THR A 17 -2.03 5.90 -6.56
C THR A 17 -2.55 4.70 -7.34
N ALA A 18 -3.87 4.47 -7.32
CA ALA A 18 -4.50 3.42 -8.10
C ALA A 18 -4.32 3.63 -9.61
N GLN A 19 -4.46 4.86 -10.09
CA GLN A 19 -4.20 5.21 -11.49
C GLN A 19 -2.76 4.88 -11.91
N ILE A 20 -1.76 5.23 -11.10
CA ILE A 20 -0.36 4.91 -11.39
C ILE A 20 -0.17 3.40 -11.51
N LEU A 21 -0.76 2.61 -10.60
CA LEU A 21 -0.69 1.15 -10.67
C LEU A 21 -1.36 0.60 -11.92
N ARG A 22 -2.51 1.15 -12.32
CA ARG A 22 -3.20 0.79 -13.58
C ARG A 22 -2.34 1.10 -14.80
N GLU A 23 -1.67 2.26 -14.83
CA GLU A 23 -0.74 2.62 -15.90
C GLU A 23 0.49 1.70 -15.95
N CYS A 24 0.89 1.13 -14.81
CA CYS A 24 1.93 0.11 -14.72
C CYS A 24 1.48 -1.31 -15.09
N GLY A 25 0.21 -1.50 -15.49
CA GLY A 25 -0.32 -2.80 -15.95
C GLY A 25 -1.03 -3.62 -14.87
N TRP A 26 -1.22 -3.09 -13.66
CA TRP A 26 -1.97 -3.76 -12.61
C TRP A 26 -3.48 -3.47 -12.75
N SER A 27 -4.34 -4.38 -12.29
CA SER A 27 -5.70 -4.00 -11.90
C SER A 27 -5.64 -3.34 -10.53
N ALA A 28 -6.26 -2.18 -10.33
CA ALA A 28 -6.27 -1.51 -9.02
C ALA A 28 -7.65 -0.94 -8.68
N GLU A 29 -8.09 -1.19 -7.45
CA GLU A 29 -9.38 -0.76 -6.89
C GLU A 29 -9.13 -0.01 -5.58
N THR A 30 -9.93 1.04 -5.32
CA THR A 30 -9.86 1.85 -4.10
C THR A 30 -10.97 1.48 -3.12
N GLU A 31 -10.76 1.74 -1.82
CA GLU A 31 -11.77 1.55 -0.76
C GLU A 31 -12.31 0.11 -0.70
N VAL A 32 -11.41 -0.87 -0.76
CA VAL A 32 -11.76 -2.29 -0.82
C VAL A 32 -11.82 -2.88 0.58
N THR A 33 -12.99 -3.37 0.99
CA THR A 33 -13.13 -4.12 2.25
C THR A 33 -12.79 -5.59 2.03
N VAL A 34 -11.81 -6.10 2.77
CA VAL A 34 -11.34 -7.49 2.68
C VAL A 34 -11.52 -8.20 4.01
N ALA A 35 -12.00 -9.45 3.94
CA ALA A 35 -12.03 -10.34 5.09
C ALA A 35 -10.62 -10.89 5.39
N THR A 36 -10.24 -10.85 6.65
CA THR A 36 -8.97 -11.35 7.19
C THR A 36 -9.23 -12.34 8.31
N VAL A 37 -8.18 -13.05 8.74
CA VAL A 37 -8.27 -13.95 9.91
C VAL A 37 -8.63 -13.23 11.22
N ARG A 38 -8.51 -11.89 11.28
CA ARG A 38 -8.77 -11.08 12.48
C ARG A 38 -10.03 -10.21 12.36
N GLY A 39 -10.83 -10.37 11.32
CA GLY A 39 -12.02 -9.56 11.06
C GLY A 39 -11.99 -8.95 9.65
N GLN A 40 -12.54 -7.75 9.49
CA GLN A 40 -12.51 -7.04 8.21
C GLN A 40 -11.57 -5.84 8.30
N VAL A 41 -10.90 -5.55 7.20
CA VAL A 41 -10.07 -4.35 7.04
C VAL A 41 -10.45 -3.66 5.73
N GLU A 42 -10.46 -2.34 5.76
CA GLU A 42 -10.64 -1.50 4.58
C GLU A 42 -9.26 -1.11 4.06
N LEU A 43 -9.04 -1.32 2.76
CA LEU A 43 -7.79 -1.00 2.07
C LEU A 43 -8.00 0.25 1.22
N ASP A 44 -7.09 1.22 1.34
CA ASP A 44 -7.14 2.42 0.50
C ASP A 44 -6.98 2.05 -0.98
N VAL A 45 -6.04 1.16 -1.30
CA VAL A 45 -5.90 0.56 -2.66
C VAL A 45 -5.53 -0.93 -2.57
N LEU A 46 -6.25 -1.76 -3.32
CA LEU A 46 -5.88 -3.13 -3.63
C LEU A 46 -5.49 -3.23 -5.11
N ALA A 47 -4.28 -3.71 -5.38
CA ALA A 47 -3.82 -3.95 -6.74
C ALA A 47 -3.46 -5.41 -6.97
N THR A 48 -3.86 -5.95 -8.13
CA THR A 48 -3.59 -7.32 -8.55
C THR A 48 -3.05 -7.38 -9.97
N GLU A 49 -2.18 -8.34 -10.22
CA GLU A 49 -1.67 -8.65 -11.56
C GLU A 49 -1.53 -10.17 -11.70
N THR A 50 -1.79 -10.72 -12.88
CA THR A 50 -1.51 -12.13 -13.17
C THR A 50 -0.28 -12.27 -14.06
N VAL A 51 0.80 -12.84 -13.51
CA VAL A 51 2.03 -13.11 -14.26
C VAL A 51 2.21 -14.62 -14.36
N GLN A 52 2.21 -15.16 -15.58
CA GLN A 52 2.37 -16.59 -15.86
C GLN A 52 1.39 -17.49 -15.06
N GLY A 53 0.13 -17.05 -14.95
CA GLY A 53 -0.92 -17.77 -14.23
C GLY A 53 -0.84 -17.69 -12.70
N ARG A 54 0.06 -16.87 -12.14
CA ARG A 54 0.12 -16.58 -10.71
C ARG A 54 -0.41 -15.19 -10.43
N GLU A 55 -1.36 -15.09 -9.51
CA GLU A 55 -1.87 -13.81 -9.04
C GLU A 55 -0.88 -13.20 -8.03
N TYR A 56 -0.45 -11.99 -8.32
CA TYR A 56 0.30 -11.12 -7.43
C TYR A 56 -0.64 -10.07 -6.86
N LYS A 57 -0.47 -9.78 -5.58
CA LYS A 57 -1.32 -8.85 -4.82
C LYS A 57 -0.45 -7.84 -4.10
N ALA A 58 -0.70 -6.57 -4.36
CA ALA A 58 -0.14 -5.46 -3.62
C ALA A 58 -1.26 -4.69 -2.92
N ILE A 59 -1.03 -4.29 -1.68
CA ILE A 59 -1.94 -3.38 -0.97
C ILE A 59 -1.22 -2.06 -0.71
N VAL A 60 -1.96 -0.96 -0.79
CA VAL A 60 -1.40 0.38 -0.56
C VAL A 60 -2.21 1.13 0.48
N GLU A 61 -1.50 1.74 1.43
CA GLU A 61 -2.04 2.68 2.41
C GLU A 61 -1.63 4.11 2.02
N CYS A 62 -2.59 5.02 1.96
CA CYS A 62 -2.43 6.40 1.54
C CYS A 62 -2.58 7.35 2.74
N LYS A 63 -1.47 8.00 3.14
CA LYS A 63 -1.44 8.98 4.23
C LYS A 63 -1.16 10.38 3.71
N ASN A 64 -2.24 11.09 3.33
CA ASN A 64 -2.17 12.51 2.94
C ASN A 64 -2.11 13.45 4.16
N TRP A 65 -1.16 13.19 5.07
CA TRP A 65 -0.95 14.00 6.27
C TRP A 65 0.13 15.06 6.02
N ALA A 66 -0.01 16.22 6.66
CA ALA A 66 1.05 17.23 6.70
C ALA A 66 2.21 16.83 7.62
N SER A 67 2.00 15.87 8.51
CA SER A 67 3.00 15.32 9.43
C SER A 67 3.57 13.99 8.92
N ARG A 68 4.79 13.68 9.37
CA ARG A 68 5.48 12.42 9.03
C ARG A 68 4.72 11.21 9.59
N VAL A 69 4.61 10.16 8.78
CA VAL A 69 3.99 8.89 9.18
C VAL A 69 4.78 8.26 10.34
N PRO A 70 4.11 7.94 11.48
CA PRO A 70 4.75 7.30 12.61
C PRO A 70 5.13 5.84 12.38
N GLN A 71 6.14 5.36 13.12
CA GLN A 71 6.57 3.95 13.07
C GLN A 71 5.45 2.96 13.41
N ALA A 72 4.54 3.33 14.32
CA ALA A 72 3.40 2.50 14.70
C ALA A 72 2.46 2.20 13.51
N VAL A 73 2.27 3.16 12.60
CA VAL A 73 1.45 2.96 11.39
C VAL A 73 2.08 1.91 10.49
N ILE A 74 3.41 1.96 10.31
CA ILE A 74 4.15 0.97 9.51
C ILE A 74 4.05 -0.43 10.11
N HIS A 75 4.19 -0.56 11.44
CA HIS A 75 4.08 -1.84 12.13
C HIS A 75 2.68 -2.43 12.03
N SER A 76 1.65 -1.60 12.20
CA SER A 76 0.25 -2.01 12.02
C SER A 76 0.01 -2.49 10.59
N PHE A 77 0.42 -1.70 9.59
CA PHE A 77 0.23 -2.02 8.19
C PHE A 77 0.92 -3.32 7.76
N ARG A 78 2.11 -3.62 8.29
CA ARG A 78 2.79 -4.91 8.05
C ARG A 78 1.96 -6.11 8.51
N THR A 79 1.23 -5.96 9.60
CA THR A 79 0.34 -7.01 10.11
C THR A 79 -0.79 -7.23 9.12
N VAL A 80 -1.39 -6.16 8.58
CA VAL A 80 -2.43 -6.22 7.55
C VAL A 80 -1.94 -6.91 6.27
N VAL A 81 -0.74 -6.54 5.78
CA VAL A 81 -0.11 -7.20 4.61
C VAL A 81 0.00 -8.71 4.84
N GLY A 82 0.46 -9.12 6.02
CA GLY A 82 0.59 -10.53 6.39
C GLY A 82 -0.74 -11.26 6.52
N ASP A 83 -1.72 -10.65 7.20
CA ASP A 83 -3.04 -11.25 7.42
C ASP A 83 -3.84 -11.43 6.11
N ILE A 84 -3.60 -10.58 5.11
CA ILE A 84 -4.21 -10.67 3.77
C ILE A 84 -3.45 -11.63 2.84
N GLY A 85 -2.20 -11.96 3.18
CA GLY A 85 -1.30 -12.71 2.29
C GLY A 85 -0.91 -11.92 1.04
N ALA A 86 -0.78 -10.60 1.16
CA ALA A 86 -0.31 -9.77 0.04
C ALA A 86 1.19 -9.97 -0.18
N HIS A 87 1.62 -9.94 -1.45
CA HIS A 87 3.01 -10.12 -1.84
C HIS A 87 3.84 -8.86 -1.57
N SER A 88 3.19 -7.70 -1.59
CA SER A 88 3.82 -6.41 -1.34
C SER A 88 2.86 -5.47 -0.64
N GLY A 89 3.40 -4.59 0.18
CA GLY A 89 2.67 -3.52 0.85
C GLY A 89 3.40 -2.20 0.66
N TYR A 90 2.67 -1.18 0.25
CA TYR A 90 3.20 0.18 0.08
C TYR A 90 2.49 1.14 1.02
N ILE A 91 3.24 2.10 1.56
CA ILE A 91 2.65 3.27 2.22
C ILE A 91 3.06 4.48 1.40
N VAL A 92 2.08 5.23 0.92
CA VAL A 92 2.29 6.47 0.18
C VAL A 92 1.99 7.63 1.13
N SER A 93 2.91 8.59 1.22
CA SER A 93 2.77 9.74 2.13
C SER A 93 3.20 11.03 1.48
N ARG A 94 2.45 12.10 1.74
CA ARG A 94 2.79 13.47 1.33
C ARG A 94 4.00 14.03 2.09
N ALA A 95 4.11 13.76 3.39
CA ALA A 95 5.12 14.34 4.27
C ALA A 95 6.27 13.37 4.62
N GLY A 96 6.24 12.14 4.09
CA GLY A 96 7.24 11.10 4.33
C GLY A 96 7.13 10.46 5.72
N PHE A 97 8.23 9.87 6.20
CA PHE A 97 8.23 9.02 7.38
C PHE A 97 9.13 9.58 8.50
N GLN A 98 8.84 9.22 9.75
CA GLN A 98 9.71 9.55 10.89
C GLN A 98 11.06 8.84 10.76
N ALA A 99 12.15 9.40 11.31
CA ALA A 99 13.50 8.84 11.15
C ALA A 99 13.61 7.35 11.59
N GLY A 100 12.93 6.96 12.68
CA GLY A 100 12.91 5.58 13.17
C GLY A 100 12.18 4.59 12.24
N ALA A 101 11.37 5.07 11.29
CA ALA A 101 10.69 4.24 10.30
C ALA A 101 11.64 3.60 9.29
N TYR A 102 12.73 4.29 8.94
CA TYR A 102 13.68 3.81 7.92
C TYR A 102 14.57 2.67 8.44
N GLN A 103 14.66 2.49 9.75
CA GLN A 103 15.41 1.39 10.37
C GLN A 103 14.69 0.06 10.24
N VAL A 104 13.40 0.08 9.87
CA VAL A 104 12.57 -1.12 9.78
C VAL A 104 12.83 -1.82 8.43
N ARG A 105 13.95 -2.54 8.29
CA ARG A 105 14.18 -3.44 7.16
C ARG A 105 13.48 -4.79 7.41
N PRO A 106 12.69 -5.33 6.46
CA PRO A 106 12.32 -6.73 6.54
C PRO A 106 13.58 -7.57 6.34
N GLU A 107 13.73 -8.61 7.15
CA GLU A 107 14.77 -9.61 6.95
C GLU A 107 14.57 -10.23 5.56
N GLN A 108 15.56 -10.09 4.68
CA GLN A 108 15.56 -10.78 3.40
C GLN A 108 15.68 -12.28 3.68
N ARG A 109 14.55 -13.00 3.72
CA ARG A 109 14.56 -14.45 3.50
C ARG A 109 14.98 -14.71 2.05
N ARG A 110 16.29 -14.69 1.80
CA ARG A 110 16.89 -15.40 0.67
C ARG A 110 16.94 -16.87 1.07
N SER A 111 15.90 -17.62 0.72
CA SER A 111 16.01 -19.06 0.57
C SER A 111 16.20 -19.33 -0.92
N ILE A 112 17.43 -19.70 -1.28
CA ILE A 112 17.71 -20.48 -2.49
C ILE A 112 17.37 -21.93 -2.20
#